data_AF-A0A2D5CTJ1-F1
#
_entry.id   AF-A0A2D5CTJ1-F1
#
_cell.length_a   1.000
_cell.length_b   1.000
_cell.length_c   1.000
_cell.angle_alpha   90.00
_cell.angle_beta   90.00
_cell.angle_gamma   90.00
#
_symmetry.space_group_name_H-M   'P 1'
#
loop_
_entity.id
_entity.type
_entity.pdbx_description
1 polymer ?
#
loop_
_entity_poly.entity_id
_entity_poly.type
_entity_poly.pdbx_seq_one_letter_code
_entity_poly.pdbx_strand_id
1 'polypeptide(L)' 'MLTLAGSDSTYVGTWRDNKQSGQGTYTYANGNKYVGEFKDNKQSGQGTYIYTNG' A
#
# COMPACT_ATOMS: atom_id res chain seq x y z
N MET A 1 5.63 -13.28 -24.44
CA MET A 1 4.88 -13.12 -23.18
C MET A 1 4.62 -11.62 -23.01
N LEU A 2 3.37 -11.19 -22.89
CA LEU A 2 3.02 -9.77 -22.79
C LEU A 2 2.98 -9.38 -21.30
N THR A 3 4.01 -8.70 -20.82
CA THR A 3 4.01 -8.14 -19.46
C THR A 3 3.17 -6.88 -19.47
N LEU A 4 1.91 -6.97 -19.08
CA LEU A 4 1.12 -5.80 -18.71
C LEU A 4 1.78 -5.21 -17.46
N ALA A 5 2.45 -4.07 -17.62
CA ALA A 5 2.96 -3.27 -16.51
C ALA A 5 1.75 -2.69 -15.74
N GLY A 6 1.06 -3.56 -15.00
CA GLY A 6 0.13 -3.14 -13.96
C GLY A 6 0.98 -2.56 -12.84
N SER A 7 0.75 -1.28 -12.52
CA SER A 7 1.36 -0.54 -11.41
C SER A 7 2.00 -1.44 -10.34
N ASP A 8 3.34 -1.44 -10.24
CA ASP A 8 4.13 -2.30 -9.33
C ASP A 8 3.85 -2.07 -7.84
N SER A 9 2.84 -1.28 -7.52
CA SER A 9 2.39 -1.07 -6.16
C SER A 9 1.62 -2.28 -5.63
N THR A 10 1.98 -2.72 -4.43
CA THR A 10 1.34 -3.86 -3.77
C THR A 10 0.80 -3.45 -2.41
N TYR A 11 -0.31 -4.06 -2.01
CA TYR A 11 -0.86 -3.89 -0.67
C TYR A 11 -0.96 -5.23 0.03
N VAL A 12 -0.44 -5.29 1.25
CA VAL A 12 -0.54 -6.43 2.14
C VAL A 12 -1.18 -5.96 3.43
N GLY A 13 -2.38 -6.43 3.72
CA GLY A 13 -3.13 -6.00 4.88
C GLY A 13 -4.57 -6.48 4.84
N THR A 14 -5.38 -5.91 5.73
CA THR A 14 -6.79 -6.29 5.86
C THR A 14 -7.65 -5.63 4.78
N TRP A 15 -8.63 -6.40 4.31
CA TRP A 15 -9.60 -5.96 3.31
C TRP A 15 -11.01 -6.05 3.88
N ARG A 16 -11.84 -5.06 3.56
CA ARG A 16 -13.28 -5.03 3.87
C ARG A 16 -14.01 -4.43 2.68
N ASP A 17 -15.08 -5.06 2.23
CA ASP A 17 -15.89 -4.61 1.10
C ASP A 17 -15.07 -4.33 -0.18
N ASN A 18 -14.09 -5.20 -0.47
CA ASN A 18 -13.12 -5.04 -1.56
C ASN A 18 -12.28 -3.77 -1.49
N LYS A 19 -12.12 -3.19 -0.29
CA LYS A 19 -11.26 -2.05 -0.02
C LYS A 19 -10.24 -2.34 1.06
N GLN A 20 -9.08 -1.73 0.96
CA GLN A 20 -8.06 -1.72 2.01
C GLN A 20 -8.65 -1.05 3.26
N SER A 21 -8.60 -1.75 4.37
CA SER A 21 -9.21 -1.30 5.63
C SER A 21 -8.52 -1.97 6.81
N GLY A 22 -8.16 -1.23 7.85
CA GLY A 22 -7.39 -1.72 9.00
C GLY A 22 -5.88 -1.59 8.79
N GLN A 23 -5.08 -2.38 9.49
CA GLN A 23 -3.62 -2.28 9.41
C GLN A 23 -3.09 -2.91 8.11
N GLY A 24 -2.14 -2.24 7.46
CA GLY A 24 -1.52 -2.76 6.25
C GLY A 24 -0.20 -2.09 5.88
N THR A 25 0.44 -2.68 4.89
CA THR A 25 1.62 -2.15 4.22
C THR A 25 1.31 -1.93 2.75
N TYR A 26 1.46 -0.69 2.30
CA TYR A 26 1.40 -0.32 0.89
C TYR A 26 2.81 -0.08 0.39
N THR A 27 3.26 -0.90 -0.56
CA THR A 27 4.51 -0.68 -1.29
C THR A 27 4.16 0.06 -2.57
N TYR A 28 4.78 1.21 -2.79
CA TYR A 28 4.66 1.99 -4.00
C TYR A 28 5.55 1.43 -5.11
N ALA A 29 5.21 1.71 -6.36
CA ALA A 29 6.01 1.28 -7.51
C ALA A 29 7.47 1.80 -7.49
N ASN A 30 7.70 2.95 -6.83
CA ASN A 30 9.03 3.51 -6.63
C ASN A 30 9.83 2.85 -5.48
N GLY A 31 9.28 1.80 -4.86
CA GLY A 31 9.89 1.08 -3.74
C GLY A 31 9.54 1.63 -2.36
N ASN A 32 9.06 2.88 -2.26
CA ASN A 32 8.66 3.46 -0.98
C ASN A 32 7.57 2.61 -0.32
N LYS A 33 7.46 2.70 1.01
CA LYS A 33 6.45 1.95 1.75
C LYS A 33 5.72 2.85 2.73
N TYR A 34 4.44 2.59 2.89
CA TYR A 34 3.66 3.08 4.01
C TYR A 34 3.18 1.90 4.84
N VAL A 35 3.44 1.93 6.13
CA VAL A 35 2.97 0.93 7.11
C VAL A 35 2.07 1.64 8.10
N GLY A 36 0.78 1.31 8.14
CA GLY A 36 -0.16 1.98 9.01
C GLY A 36 -1.62 1.62 8.75
N GLU A 37 -2.52 2.46 9.24
CA GLU A 37 -3.96 2.24 9.08
C GLU A 37 -4.45 2.62 7.69
N PHE A 38 -5.46 1.88 7.22
CA PHE A 38 -6.17 2.11 5.98
C PHE A 38 -7.68 2.18 6.24
N LYS A 39 -8.36 3.03 5.50
CA LYS A 39 -9.83 3.12 5.49
C LYS A 39 -10.28 3.47 4.08
N ASP A 40 -11.13 2.62 3.50
CA ASP A 40 -11.70 2.82 2.16
C ASP A 40 -10.64 3.09 1.07
N ASN A 41 -9.58 2.27 1.01
CA ASN A 41 -8.43 2.42 0.08
C ASN A 41 -7.54 3.65 0.30
N LYS A 42 -7.67 4.33 1.45
CA LYS A 42 -6.84 5.48 1.80
C LYS A 42 -6.04 5.20 3.06
N GLN A 43 -4.82 5.70 3.10
CA GLN A 43 -4.06 5.77 4.34
C GLN A 43 -4.81 6.64 5.34
N SER A 44 -4.85 6.17 6.59
CA SER A 44 -5.57 6.80 7.68
C SER A 44 -4.77 6.62 8.97
N GLY A 45 -5.18 7.34 10.02
CA GLY A 45 -4.58 7.21 11.33
C GLY A 45 -3.06 7.43 11.34
N GLN A 46 -2.39 6.73 12.25
CA GLN A 46 -0.94 6.76 12.38
C GLN A 46 -0.28 5.73 11.47
N GLY A 47 0.86 6.09 10.91
CA GLY A 47 1.67 5.18 10.12
C GLY A 47 3.08 5.71 9.90
N THR A 48 3.95 4.83 9.42
CA THR A 48 5.34 5.14 9.09
C THR A 48 5.52 5.12 7.58
N TYR A 49 6.07 6.20 7.04
CA TYR A 49 6.51 6.25 5.67
C TYR A 49 8.01 5.94 5.60
N ILE A 50 8.37 4.98 4.76
CA ILE A 50 9.74 4.53 4.54
C ILE A 50 10.12 4.93 3.11
N TYR A 51 11.10 5.80 3.00
CA TYR A 51 11.69 6.20 1.72
C TYR A 51 12.83 5.25 1.38
N THR A 52 12.76 4.60 0.21
CA THR A 52 13.84 3.68 -0.21
C THR A 52 15.08 4.39 -0.73
N ASN A 53 14.95 5.66 -1.11
CA ASN A 53 16.04 6.48 -1.67
C ASN A 53 16.62 7.45 -0.63
N GLY A 54 16.87 6.97 0.60
CA GLY A 54 17.48 7.78 1.66
C GLY A 54 18.90 8.24 1.32
#